data_AF-A0A395CZM2-F1
#
_entry.id   AF-A0A395CZM2-F1
#
_cell.length_a   1.000
_cell.length_b   1.000
_cell.length_c   1.000
_cell.angle_alpha   90.00
_cell.angle_beta   90.00
_cell.angle_gamma   90.00
#
_symmetry.space_group_name_H-M   'P 1'
#
loop_
_entity.id
_entity.type
_entity.pdbx_description
1 polymer ?
#
loop_
_entity_poly.entity_id
_entity_poly.type
_entity_poly.pdbx_seq_one_letter_code
_entity_poly.pdbx_strand_id
1 'polypeptide(L)'
;MNEHAATALAKTPLHELHVRLGARMAPFAGYEMPIQYRTGIVAEHLHTREKAGLFDVSHMGQAILTGRGAAGLLESLVPADIEGLEPER
;
A
#
# COMPACT_ATOMS: atom_id res chain seq x y z
N MET A 1 4.25 27.49 -1.59
CA MET A 1 2.98 26.90 -2.05
C MET A 1 3.27 26.24 -3.37
N ASN A 2 3.49 24.92 -3.39
CA ASN A 2 3.78 24.22 -4.63
C ASN A 2 2.45 23.91 -5.31
N GLU A 3 2.12 24.67 -6.35
CA GLU A 3 1.10 24.28 -7.33
C GLU A 3 1.61 23.01 -8.03
N HIS A 4 1.08 21.87 -7.63
CA HIS A 4 0.98 20.75 -8.56
C HIS A 4 -0.37 20.89 -9.22
N ALA A 5 -0.37 21.23 -10.51
CA ALA A 5 -1.54 21.13 -11.36
C ALA A 5 -2.25 19.81 -11.03
N ALA A 6 -3.56 19.88 -10.76
CA ALA A 6 -4.38 18.76 -10.33
C ALA A 6 -4.35 17.65 -11.39
N THR A 7 -3.33 16.80 -11.29
CA THR A 7 -3.19 15.62 -12.13
C THR A 7 -4.26 14.65 -11.66
N ALA A 8 -5.05 14.11 -12.58
CA ALA A 8 -6.07 13.13 -12.24
C ALA A 8 -5.43 11.99 -11.43
N LEU A 9 -5.99 11.69 -10.26
CA LEU A 9 -5.48 10.63 -9.40
C LEU A 9 -5.63 9.28 -10.09
N ALA A 10 -4.60 8.44 -9.96
CA ALA A 10 -4.67 7.07 -10.42
C ALA A 10 -5.69 6.27 -9.58
N LYS A 11 -6.24 5.20 -10.15
CA LYS A 11 -7.20 4.31 -9.48
C LYS A 11 -6.61 2.91 -9.36
N THR A 12 -6.84 2.25 -8.22
CA THR A 12 -6.46 0.84 -8.04
C THR A 12 -7.46 -0.08 -8.76
N PRO A 13 -7.10 -1.36 -9.00
CA PRO A 13 -8.04 -2.34 -9.55
C PRO A 13 -9.31 -2.53 -8.71
N LEU A 14 -9.25 -2.25 -7.40
CA LEU A 14 -10.39 -2.37 -6.47
C LEU A 14 -11.14 -1.05 -6.25
N HIS A 15 -10.81 0.03 -6.97
CA HIS A 15 -11.40 1.35 -6.78
C HIS A 15 -12.94 1.35 -6.81
N GLU A 16 -13.53 0.74 -7.84
CA GLU A 16 -15.00 0.68 -7.97
C GLU A 16 -15.66 -0.12 -6.82
N LEU A 17 -14.95 -1.11 -6.25
CA LEU A 17 -15.44 -1.84 -5.08
C LEU A 17 -15.46 -0.91 -3.85
N HIS A 18 -14.41 -0.11 -3.63
CA HIS A 18 -14.36 0.85 -2.53
C HIS A 18 -15.49 1.86 -2.59
N VAL A 19 -15.74 2.43 -3.78
CA VAL A 19 -16.84 3.38 -4.01
C VAL A 19 -18.19 2.73 -3.70
N ARG A 20 -18.45 1.52 -4.21
CA ARG A 20 -19.71 0.79 -3.94
C ARG A 20 -19.92 0.49 -2.45
N LEU A 21 -18.86 0.18 -1.71
CA LEU A 21 -18.91 -0.07 -0.27
C LEU A 21 -19.04 1.22 0.57
N GLY A 22 -19.04 2.38 -0.07
CA GLY A 22 -19.20 3.68 0.59
C GLY A 22 -17.95 4.13 1.33
N ALA A 23 -16.76 3.78 0.81
CA ALA A 23 -15.52 4.33 1.30
C ALA A 23 -15.46 5.86 1.10
N ARG A 24 -14.89 6.55 2.08
CA ARG A 24 -14.43 7.93 1.92
C ARG A 24 -13.10 7.91 1.19
N MET A 25 -13.13 8.28 -0.09
CA MET A 25 -11.95 8.33 -0.95
C MET A 25 -11.15 9.61 -0.74
N ALA A 26 -9.82 9.54 -0.84
CA ALA A 26 -8.94 10.70 -0.75
C ALA A 26 -7.62 10.51 -1.53
N PRO A 27 -6.90 11.60 -1.84
CA PRO A 27 -5.58 11.53 -2.46
C PRO A 27 -4.55 10.89 -1.52
N PHE A 28 -3.87 9.84 -1.97
CA PHE A 28 -2.74 9.23 -1.28
C PHE A 28 -1.73 8.68 -2.28
N ALA A 29 -0.46 9.08 -2.18
CA ALA A 29 0.63 8.63 -3.04
C ALA A 29 0.34 8.71 -4.58
N GLY A 30 -0.45 9.70 -5.01
CA GLY A 30 -0.86 9.85 -6.42
C GLY A 30 -2.08 9.02 -6.83
N TYR A 31 -2.72 8.30 -5.90
CA TYR A 31 -3.91 7.50 -6.12
C TYR A 31 -5.13 8.04 -5.37
N GLU A 32 -6.32 7.71 -5.84
CA GLU A 32 -7.59 7.89 -5.13
C GLU A 32 -7.87 6.64 -4.27
N MET A 33 -7.62 6.74 -2.96
CA MET A 33 -7.58 5.60 -2.02
C MET A 33 -8.65 5.71 -0.93
N PRO A 34 -9.18 4.59 -0.40
CA PRO A 34 -10.11 4.60 0.73
C PRO A 34 -9.40 4.97 2.05
N ILE A 35 -9.90 5.98 2.78
CA ILE A 35 -9.42 6.32 4.15
C ILE A 35 -10.20 5.57 5.23
N GLN A 36 -11.51 5.45 5.04
CA GLN A 36 -12.42 4.78 5.98
C GLN A 36 -13.73 4.42 5.26
N TYR A 37 -14.46 3.45 5.79
CA TYR A 37 -15.80 3.08 5.38
C TYR A 37 -16.84 3.64 6.36
N ARG A 38 -18.10 3.25 6.19
CA ARG A 38 -19.27 3.86 6.85
C ARG A 38 -19.23 3.81 8.37
N THR A 39 -18.58 2.80 8.96
CA THR A 39 -18.49 2.64 10.42
C THR A 39 -17.42 3.53 11.06
N GLY A 40 -16.50 4.09 10.25
CA GLY A 40 -15.44 4.99 10.70
C GLY A 40 -14.18 4.27 11.19
N ILE A 41 -13.06 5.01 11.24
CA ILE A 41 -11.70 4.49 11.51
C ILE A 41 -11.62 3.71 12.82
N VAL A 42 -12.24 4.18 13.91
CA VAL A 42 -12.16 3.51 15.22
C VAL A 42 -12.82 2.13 15.17
N ALA A 43 -13.99 2.03 14.55
CA ALA A 43 -14.69 0.76 14.42
C ALA A 43 -13.94 -0.23 13.51
N GLU A 44 -13.35 0.25 12.41
CA GLU A 44 -12.52 -0.57 11.50
C GLU A 44 -11.25 -1.07 12.19
N HIS A 45 -10.60 -0.22 12.97
CA HIS A 45 -9.45 -0.58 13.79
C HIS A 45 -9.79 -1.70 14.77
N LEU A 46 -10.85 -1.52 15.56
CA LEU A 46 -11.30 -2.54 16.52
C LEU A 46 -11.69 -3.85 15.82
N HIS A 47 -12.42 -3.77 14.70
CA HIS A 47 -12.78 -4.95 13.91
C HIS A 47 -11.55 -5.72 13.42
N THR A 48 -10.51 -5.02 12.95
CA THR A 48 -9.26 -5.66 12.51
C THR A 48 -8.53 -6.34 13.66
N ARG A 49 -8.55 -5.75 14.86
CA ARG A 49 -7.92 -6.33 16.06
C ARG A 49 -8.66 -7.55 16.60
N GLU A 50 -9.99 -7.52 16.56
CA GLU A 50 -10.85 -8.58 17.10
C GLU A 50 -11.11 -9.70 16.09
N LYS A 51 -11.01 -9.41 14.79
CA LYS A 51 -11.35 -10.32 13.70
C LYS A 51 -10.29 -10.28 12.60
N ALA A 52 -10.63 -9.76 11.42
CA ALA A 52 -9.75 -9.65 10.27
C ALA A 52 -10.08 -8.38 9.50
N GLY A 53 -9.05 -7.73 8.94
CA GLY A 53 -9.18 -6.60 8.04
C GLY A 53 -8.58 -6.93 6.68
N LEU A 54 -9.12 -6.33 5.63
CA LEU A 54 -8.56 -6.41 4.27
C LEU A 54 -8.11 -5.02 3.83
N PHE A 55 -6.89 -4.92 3.33
CA PHE A 55 -6.29 -3.68 2.85
C PHE A 55 -5.99 -3.77 1.35
N ASP A 56 -6.36 -2.74 0.60
CA ASP A 56 -5.94 -2.59 -0.79
C ASP A 56 -4.57 -1.90 -0.85
N VAL A 57 -3.53 -2.70 -1.03
CA VAL A 57 -2.14 -2.24 -1.17
C VAL A 57 -1.70 -2.16 -2.63
N SER A 58 -2.62 -2.23 -3.60
CA SER A 58 -2.28 -2.31 -5.03
C SER A 58 -1.55 -1.08 -5.58
N HIS A 59 -1.54 0.03 -4.84
CA HIS A 59 -0.79 1.23 -5.17
C HIS A 59 0.71 1.13 -4.80
N MET A 60 1.10 0.15 -3.98
CA MET A 60 2.49 -0.08 -3.59
C MET A 60 3.26 -0.72 -4.76
N GLY A 61 4.37 -0.11 -5.14
CA GLY A 61 5.24 -0.65 -6.17
C GLY A 61 5.88 -1.97 -5.74
N GLN A 62 5.96 -2.90 -6.68
CA GLN A 62 6.67 -4.17 -6.51
C GLN A 62 7.80 -4.25 -7.52
N ALA A 63 8.96 -4.75 -7.10
CA ALA A 63 10.12 -4.98 -7.95
C ALA A 63 10.70 -6.36 -7.67
N ILE A 64 11.13 -7.05 -8.73
CA ILE A 64 11.82 -8.34 -8.64
C ILE A 64 13.26 -8.11 -9.05
N LEU A 65 14.19 -8.29 -8.11
CA LEU A 65 15.63 -8.22 -8.37
C LEU A 65 16.19 -9.63 -8.53
N THR A 66 16.84 -9.91 -9.66
CA THR A 66 17.44 -11.22 -9.95
C THR A 66 18.88 -11.07 -10.39
N GLY A 67 19.68 -12.10 -10.16
CA GLY A 67 21.08 -12.15 -10.56
C GLY A 67 22.03 -12.49 -9.41
N ARG A 68 23.28 -12.80 -9.77
CA ARG A 68 24.35 -13.08 -8.80
C ARG A 68 24.64 -11.82 -7.99
N GLY A 69 24.65 -11.92 -6.66
CA GLY A 69 24.93 -10.79 -5.77
C GLY A 69 23.77 -9.81 -5.59
N ALA A 70 22.55 -10.16 -6.04
CA ALA A 70 21.36 -9.32 -5.86
C ALA A 70 21.09 -8.98 -4.39
N ALA A 71 21.25 -9.97 -3.48
CA ALA A 71 21.05 -9.78 -2.04
C ALA A 71 22.03 -8.74 -1.46
N GLY A 72 23.34 -8.93 -1.65
CA GLY A 72 24.35 -7.97 -1.18
C GLY A 72 24.23 -6.57 -1.79
N LEU A 73 23.79 -6.45 -3.06
CA LEU A 73 23.50 -5.14 -3.65
C LEU A 73 22.31 -4.47 -2.94
N LEU A 74 21.21 -5.21 -2.73
CA LEU A 74 20.03 -4.67 -2.04
C LEU A 74 20.38 -4.29 -0.59
N GLU A 75 21.13 -5.14 0.10
CA GLU A 75 21.64 -4.90 1.45
C GLU A 75 22.44 -3.61 1.56
N SER A 76 23.27 -3.27 0.57
CA SER A 76 24.00 -1.99 0.57
C SER A 76 23.11 -0.74 0.55
N LEU A 77 21.82 -0.89 0.20
CA LEU A 77 20.85 0.19 0.07
C LEU A 77 19.90 0.29 1.27
N VAL A 78 19.88 -0.70 2.17
CA VAL A 78 18.91 -0.81 3.28
C VAL A 78 19.61 -1.17 4.59
N PRO A 79 19.08 -0.76 5.76
CA PRO A 79 19.66 -1.11 7.05
C PRO A 79 19.19 -2.49 7.53
N ALA A 80 19.24 -3.51 6.68
CA ALA A 80 18.76 -4.87 6.97
C ALA A 80 19.72 -5.92 6.41
N ASP A 81 19.92 -7.02 7.13
CA ASP A 81 20.69 -8.20 6.70
C ASP A 81 19.81 -9.03 5.74
N ILE A 82 20.00 -8.82 4.44
CA ILE A 82 19.29 -9.51 3.35
C ILE A 82 20.02 -10.79 2.98
N GLU A 83 21.36 -10.83 3.06
CA GLU A 83 22.13 -12.03 2.78
C GLU A 83 21.85 -13.15 3.80
N GLY A 84 21.57 -12.79 5.05
CA GLY A 84 21.21 -13.71 6.12
C GLY A 84 19.77 -14.23 6.08
N LEU A 85 18.91 -13.75 5.17
CA LEU A 85 17.52 -14.23 5.07
C LEU A 85 17.45 -15.64 4.47
N GLU A 86 16.64 -16.50 5.09
CA GLU A 86 16.29 -17.80 4.50
C GLU A 86 15.45 -17.59 3.23
N PRO A 87 15.54 -18.49 2.23
CA PRO A 87 14.64 -18.46 1.08
C PRO A 87 13.16 -18.40 1.51
N GLU A 88 12.36 -17.58 0.83
CA GLU A 88 10.91 -17.38 1.05
C GLU A 88 10.51 -16.65 2.35
N ARG A 89 11.44 -15.99 3.05
CA ARG A 89 11.19 -15.18 4.25
C ARG A 89 11.29 -13.67 4.02
#